data_AF-A0A928D0K6-F1
#
_entry.id   AF-A0A928D0K6-F1
#
_cell.length_a   1.000
_cell.length_b   1.000
_cell.length_c   1.000
_cell.angle_alpha   90.00
_cell.angle_beta   90.00
_cell.angle_gamma   90.00
#
_symmetry.space_group_name_H-M   'P 1'
#
loop_
_entity.id
_entity.type
_entity.pdbx_description
1 polymer ?
#
loop_
_entity_poly.entity_id
_entity_poly.type
_entity_poly.pdbx_seq_one_letter_code
_entity_poly.pdbx_strand_id
1 'polypeptide(L)'
;MKKFKFSFFELLLIFAVTAIFAGVLIPVLQAAQQAQEKASCADQSRKLGAAFAAFAENNDGYLPRTQLGAEEKINGQIVLWTYNMINKGFISNENLICPDGFELLGDSWAKGKIRSLRSAKKNSDVFSYSFYGYNAIGAGGGYFGSKPVKLANISKIILTADSWDGNNYKIARYIGSSVIADKPTAGRGMVYPLHDGKATVLWSDGSVSDEVGGDFPHEAWEHGVFAVKSNWKSVK
;
A
#
# COMPACT_ATOMS: atom_id res chain seq x y z
N MET A 1 9.23 62.31 -4.18
CA MET A 1 9.06 60.88 -4.52
C MET A 1 9.16 60.72 -6.03
N LYS A 2 10.24 60.14 -6.56
CA LYS A 2 10.38 59.86 -8.01
C LYS A 2 9.49 58.65 -8.34
N LYS A 3 8.49 58.82 -9.20
CA LYS A 3 7.68 57.72 -9.73
C LYS A 3 8.40 57.12 -10.93
N PHE A 4 8.80 55.85 -10.83
CA PHE A 4 9.26 55.07 -11.99
C PHE A 4 8.06 54.88 -12.92
N LYS A 5 8.13 55.43 -14.14
CA LYS A 5 7.11 55.19 -15.17
C LYS A 5 7.50 53.90 -15.88
N PHE A 6 6.75 52.83 -15.61
CA PHE A 6 6.88 51.57 -16.35
C PHE A 6 6.34 51.74 -17.77
N SER A 7 7.10 51.32 -18.76
CA SER A 7 6.67 51.24 -20.15
C SER A 7 5.83 49.98 -20.38
N PHE A 8 4.96 50.04 -21.39
CA PHE A 8 4.16 48.89 -21.82
C PHE A 8 5.05 47.71 -22.25
N PHE A 9 6.19 48.00 -22.88
CA PHE A 9 7.15 46.98 -23.30
C PHE A 9 7.85 46.29 -22.12
N GLU A 10 8.21 47.01 -21.07
CA GLU A 10 8.81 46.42 -19.87
C GLU A 10 7.83 45.47 -19.15
N LEU A 11 6.56 45.85 -19.07
CA LEU A 11 5.52 44.97 -18.51
C LEU A 11 5.32 43.72 -19.36
N LEU A 12 5.31 43.85 -20.69
CA LEU A 12 5.15 42.75 -21.62
C LEU A 12 6.33 41.76 -21.57
N LEU A 13 7.56 42.27 -21.50
CA LEU A 13 8.76 41.45 -21.39
C LEU A 13 8.76 40.60 -20.12
N ILE A 14 8.33 41.17 -18.98
CA ILE A 14 8.22 40.45 -17.71
C ILE A 14 7.23 39.29 -17.83
N PHE A 15 6.05 39.51 -18.43
CA PHE A 15 5.08 38.44 -18.62
C PHE A 15 5.58 37.38 -19.59
N ALA A 16 6.27 37.75 -20.67
CA ALA A 16 6.87 36.81 -21.60
C ALA A 16 7.90 35.90 -20.91
N VAL A 17 8.81 36.48 -20.13
CA VAL A 17 9.82 35.73 -19.38
C VAL A 17 9.16 34.85 -18.30
N THR A 18 8.16 35.37 -17.59
CA THR A 18 7.41 34.59 -16.58
C THR A 18 6.68 33.40 -17.20
N ALA A 19 6.09 33.56 -18.39
CA ALA A 19 5.42 32.48 -19.10
C ALA A 19 6.39 31.36 -19.52
N ILE A 20 7.61 31.72 -19.97
CA ILE A 20 8.65 30.74 -20.30
C ILE A 20 9.06 29.95 -19.06
N PHE A 21 9.32 30.63 -17.93
CA PHE A 21 9.68 29.95 -16.69
C PHE A 21 8.56 29.06 -16.16
N ALA A 22 7.31 29.55 -16.18
CA ALA A 22 6.15 28.78 -15.76
C ALA A 22 5.99 27.49 -16.58
N GLY A 23 6.25 27.54 -17.89
CA GLY A 23 6.20 26.37 -18.77
C GLY A 23 7.17 25.24 -18.39
N VAL A 24 8.34 25.57 -17.83
CA VAL A 24 9.33 24.57 -17.38
C VAL A 24 9.08 24.12 -15.93
N LEU A 25 8.59 25.01 -15.07
CA LEU A 25 8.37 24.74 -13.65
C LEU A 25 7.21 23.77 -13.38
N ILE A 26 6.12 23.85 -14.14
CA ILE A 26 4.93 23.00 -13.94
C ILE A 26 5.26 21.50 -14.06
N PRO A 27 5.88 21.00 -15.16
CA PRO A 27 6.16 19.57 -15.29
C PRO A 27 7.20 19.08 -14.26
N VAL A 28 8.17 19.92 -13.90
CA VAL A 28 9.17 19.58 -12.87
C VAL A 28 8.53 19.45 -11.49
N LEU A 29 7.61 20.36 -11.14
CA LEU A 29 6.88 20.30 -9.87
C LEU A 29 6.01 19.04 -9.76
N GLN A 30 5.34 18.65 -10.84
CA GLN A 30 4.54 17.42 -10.88
C GLN A 30 5.41 16.17 -10.66
N ALA A 31 6.56 16.09 -11.33
CA ALA A 31 7.51 14.99 -11.14
C ALA A 31 8.08 14.94 -9.71
N ALA A 32 8.36 16.11 -9.12
CA ALA A 32 8.85 16.21 -7.74
C ALA A 32 7.80 15.75 -6.72
N GLN A 33 6.52 16.11 -6.92
CA GLN A 33 5.41 15.64 -6.08
C GLN A 33 5.27 14.12 -6.15
N GLN A 34 5.23 13.53 -7.35
CA GLN A 34 5.16 12.08 -7.53
C GLN A 34 6.33 11.35 -6.85
N ALA A 35 7.55 11.90 -6.95
CA ALA A 35 8.72 11.34 -6.27
C ALA A 35 8.59 11.39 -4.73
N GLN A 36 8.00 12.47 -4.19
CA GLN A 36 7.75 12.62 -2.77
C GLN A 36 6.68 11.66 -2.26
N GLU A 37 5.57 11.51 -2.98
CA GLU A 37 4.48 10.62 -2.59
C GLU A 37 4.95 9.15 -2.61
N LYS A 38 5.71 8.76 -3.63
CA LYS A 38 6.38 7.46 -3.68
C LYS A 38 7.34 7.23 -2.50
N ALA A 39 8.16 8.22 -2.16
CA ALA A 39 9.04 8.13 -1.00
C ALA A 39 8.24 7.92 0.30
N SER A 40 7.07 8.56 0.41
CA SER A 40 6.14 8.36 1.53
C SER A 40 5.60 6.93 1.61
N CYS A 41 5.22 6.32 0.48
CA CYS A 41 4.73 4.93 0.49
C CYS A 41 5.85 3.91 0.82
N ALA A 42 7.08 4.18 0.36
CA ALA A 42 8.25 3.41 0.78
C ALA A 42 8.52 3.54 2.29
N ASP A 43 8.40 4.75 2.86
CA ASP A 43 8.57 4.99 4.30
C ASP A 43 7.48 4.31 5.13
N GLN A 44 6.23 4.28 4.65
CA GLN A 44 5.17 3.51 5.29
C GLN A 44 5.47 2.02 5.27
N SER A 45 5.96 1.48 4.15
CA SER A 45 6.38 0.08 4.06
C SER A 45 7.52 -0.23 5.03
N ARG A 46 8.50 0.66 5.20
CA ARG A 46 9.56 0.51 6.22
C ARG A 46 9.00 0.50 7.65
N LYS A 47 8.03 1.38 7.95
CA LYS A 47 7.34 1.39 9.25
C LYS A 47 6.59 0.08 9.50
N LEU A 48 5.95 -0.48 8.49
CA LEU A 48 5.33 -1.81 8.57
C LEU A 48 6.37 -2.91 8.85
N GLY A 49 7.52 -2.88 8.17
CA GLY A 49 8.62 -3.82 8.42
C GLY A 49 9.13 -3.77 9.86
N ALA A 50 9.39 -2.57 10.38
CA ALA A 50 9.76 -2.39 11.78
C ALA A 50 8.67 -2.89 12.74
N ALA A 51 7.41 -2.64 12.43
CA ALA A 51 6.28 -3.11 13.24
C ALA A 51 6.14 -4.64 13.22
N PHE A 52 6.38 -5.30 12.09
CA PHE A 52 6.37 -6.77 12.00
C PHE A 52 7.52 -7.39 12.79
N ALA A 53 8.71 -6.79 12.74
CA ALA A 53 9.84 -7.23 13.55
C ALA A 53 9.53 -7.09 15.05
N ALA A 54 9.05 -5.91 15.48
CA ALA A 54 8.65 -5.66 16.86
C ALA A 54 7.51 -6.58 17.33
N PHE A 55 6.56 -6.91 16.44
CA PHE A 55 5.53 -7.90 16.74
C PHE A 55 6.15 -9.28 16.93
N ALA A 56 7.03 -9.73 16.02
CA ALA A 56 7.66 -11.03 16.11
C ALA A 56 8.46 -11.19 17.41
N GLU A 57 9.22 -10.17 17.81
CA GLU A 57 9.94 -10.13 19.09
C GLU A 57 9.01 -10.35 20.30
N ASN A 58 7.80 -9.78 20.27
CA ASN A 58 6.81 -9.89 21.34
C ASN A 58 5.93 -11.15 21.25
N ASN A 59 6.06 -11.98 20.20
CA ASN A 59 5.19 -13.14 19.96
C ASN A 59 6.02 -14.38 19.54
N ASP A 60 7.09 -14.71 20.28
CA ASP A 60 7.93 -15.92 20.09
C ASP A 60 8.55 -16.08 18.68
N GLY A 61 8.78 -14.96 18.01
CA GLY A 61 9.29 -14.86 16.64
C GLY A 61 8.24 -15.06 15.56
N TYR A 62 6.96 -15.25 15.90
CA TYR A 62 5.88 -15.42 14.94
C TYR A 62 5.39 -14.09 14.38
N LEU A 63 5.20 -14.06 13.05
CA LEU A 63 4.52 -12.94 12.40
C LEU A 63 3.02 -12.89 12.76
N PRO A 64 2.35 -11.74 12.56
CA PRO A 64 0.92 -11.65 12.79
C PRO A 64 0.15 -12.65 11.91
N ARG A 65 -0.92 -13.20 12.47
CA ARG A 65 -1.91 -13.96 11.69
C ARG A 65 -2.63 -13.00 10.75
N THR A 66 -2.86 -13.42 9.50
CA THR A 66 -3.66 -12.66 8.53
C THR A 66 -5.03 -12.32 9.09
N GLN A 67 -5.64 -13.33 9.71
CA GLN A 67 -6.87 -13.19 10.46
C GLN A 67 -6.86 -14.12 11.67
N LEU A 68 -7.44 -13.65 12.77
CA LEU A 68 -7.66 -14.48 13.94
C LEU A 68 -8.70 -15.58 13.62
N GLY A 69 -8.67 -16.65 14.41
CA GLY A 69 -9.53 -17.82 14.19
C GLY A 69 -11.02 -17.47 14.19
N ALA A 70 -11.85 -18.34 13.59
CA ALA A 70 -13.29 -18.11 13.50
C ALA A 70 -13.99 -17.99 14.87
N GLU A 71 -13.35 -18.48 15.93
CA GLU A 71 -13.78 -18.40 17.33
C GLU A 71 -13.40 -17.06 18.00
N GLU A 72 -12.44 -16.32 17.43
CA GLU A 72 -11.92 -15.04 17.95
C GLU A 72 -12.58 -13.83 17.23
N LYS A 73 -13.89 -13.91 17.01
CA LYS A 73 -14.65 -12.80 16.41
C LYS A 73 -14.92 -11.70 17.44
N ILE A 74 -14.70 -10.45 17.04
CA ILE A 74 -15.10 -9.28 17.83
C ILE A 74 -16.30 -8.64 17.12
N ASN A 75 -17.42 -8.49 17.83
CA ASN A 75 -18.70 -7.99 17.29
C ASN A 75 -19.19 -8.78 16.06
N GLY A 76 -18.99 -10.11 16.07
CA GLY A 76 -19.37 -10.99 14.97
C GLY A 76 -18.48 -10.90 13.72
N GLN A 77 -17.43 -10.08 13.76
CA GLN A 77 -16.50 -9.90 12.64
C GLN A 77 -15.15 -10.56 12.91
N ILE A 78 -14.57 -11.12 11.84
CA ILE A 78 -13.21 -11.65 11.84
C ILE A 78 -12.24 -10.51 12.15
N VAL A 79 -11.27 -10.77 13.02
CA VAL A 79 -10.21 -9.80 13.32
C VAL A 79 -9.09 -9.98 12.32
N LEU A 80 -8.85 -8.95 11.51
CA LEU A 80 -7.75 -8.91 10.56
C LEU A 80 -6.45 -8.44 11.22
N TRP A 81 -5.31 -8.79 10.62
CA TRP A 81 -3.98 -8.36 11.08
C TRP A 81 -3.89 -6.84 11.25
N THR A 82 -4.53 -6.07 10.36
CA THR A 82 -4.57 -4.61 10.37
C THR A 82 -5.15 -4.09 11.69
N TYR A 83 -6.36 -4.52 12.05
CA TYR A 83 -6.97 -4.16 13.33
C TYR A 83 -6.16 -4.69 14.50
N ASN A 84 -5.65 -5.93 14.43
CA ASN A 84 -4.86 -6.52 15.51
C ASN A 84 -3.59 -5.70 15.83
N MET A 85 -2.83 -5.33 14.80
CA MET A 85 -1.60 -4.55 14.92
C MET A 85 -1.88 -3.14 15.45
N ILE A 86 -2.97 -2.51 15.00
CA ILE A 86 -3.40 -1.20 15.47
C ILE A 86 -3.83 -1.28 16.94
N ASN A 87 -4.67 -2.25 17.29
CA ASN A 87 -5.18 -2.42 18.64
C ASN A 87 -4.08 -2.76 19.66
N LYS A 88 -3.02 -3.46 19.21
CA LYS A 88 -1.82 -3.73 20.03
C LYS A 88 -0.81 -2.57 20.04
N GLY A 89 -1.03 -1.51 19.26
CA GLY A 89 -0.18 -0.31 19.24
C GLY A 89 1.10 -0.43 18.42
N PHE A 90 1.23 -1.43 17.54
CA PHE A 90 2.40 -1.57 16.66
C PHE A 90 2.37 -0.61 15.47
N ILE A 91 1.17 -0.28 14.98
CA ILE A 91 0.95 0.63 13.85
C ILE A 91 -0.28 1.52 14.12
N SER A 92 -0.45 2.54 13.29
CA SER A 92 -1.66 3.39 13.25
C SER A 92 -2.41 3.22 11.93
N ASN A 93 -3.64 3.71 11.86
CA ASN A 93 -4.48 3.63 10.66
C ASN A 93 -3.81 4.31 9.45
N GLU A 94 -3.02 5.35 9.68
CA GLU A 94 -2.29 6.08 8.64
C GLU A 94 -1.17 5.25 8.00
N ASN A 95 -0.62 4.25 8.71
CA ASN A 95 0.39 3.35 8.15
C ASN A 95 -0.18 2.41 7.09
N LEU A 96 -1.50 2.33 6.95
CA LEU A 96 -2.19 1.47 6.00
C LEU A 96 -2.56 2.20 4.70
N ILE A 97 -2.24 3.50 4.58
CA ILE A 97 -2.75 4.39 3.54
C ILE A 97 -1.65 5.04 2.72
N CYS A 98 -1.48 4.57 1.48
CA CYS A 98 -0.61 5.20 0.50
C CYS A 98 -1.29 6.46 -0.12
N PRO A 99 -0.64 7.64 -0.12
CA PRO A 99 -1.16 8.86 -0.75
C PRO A 99 -1.50 8.70 -2.23
N ASP A 100 -0.60 8.15 -3.05
CA ASP A 100 -0.82 7.87 -4.48
C ASP A 100 -2.09 7.03 -4.67
N GLY A 101 -2.25 6.01 -3.83
CA GLY A 101 -3.39 5.10 -3.91
C GLY A 101 -4.71 5.76 -3.56
N PHE A 102 -4.69 6.73 -2.64
CA PHE A 102 -5.88 7.50 -2.30
C PHE A 102 -6.35 8.38 -3.47
N GLU A 103 -5.42 8.95 -4.24
CA GLU A 103 -5.74 9.76 -5.42
C GLU A 103 -6.27 8.91 -6.58
N LEU A 104 -5.84 7.65 -6.69
CA LEU A 104 -6.36 6.68 -7.66
C LEU A 104 -7.80 6.20 -7.38
N LEU A 105 -8.37 6.49 -6.20
CA LEU A 105 -9.74 6.08 -5.88
C LEU A 105 -10.73 6.86 -6.76
N GLY A 106 -11.32 6.18 -7.75
CA GLY A 106 -12.23 6.81 -8.72
C GLY A 106 -13.65 7.10 -8.23
N ASP A 107 -14.09 6.49 -7.12
CA ASP A 107 -15.49 6.60 -6.67
C ASP A 107 -15.68 6.96 -5.19
N SER A 108 -16.84 7.57 -4.91
CA SER A 108 -17.21 8.08 -3.59
C SER A 108 -17.30 7.01 -2.51
N TRP A 109 -17.65 5.78 -2.86
CA TRP A 109 -17.74 4.69 -1.89
C TRP A 109 -16.33 4.29 -1.42
N ALA A 110 -15.39 4.12 -2.36
CA ALA A 110 -14.02 3.76 -2.04
C ALA A 110 -13.34 4.85 -1.19
N LYS A 111 -13.49 6.13 -1.59
CA LYS A 111 -13.03 7.27 -0.79
C LYS A 111 -13.66 7.29 0.61
N GLY A 112 -14.95 6.98 0.71
CA GLY A 112 -15.67 6.90 1.98
C GLY A 112 -15.12 5.81 2.91
N LYS A 113 -14.78 4.63 2.37
CA LYS A 113 -14.19 3.53 3.14
C LYS A 113 -12.80 3.88 3.67
N ILE A 114 -11.93 4.47 2.84
CA ILE A 114 -10.59 4.87 3.29
C ILE A 114 -10.65 6.02 4.30
N ARG A 115 -11.55 7.01 4.14
CA ARG A 115 -11.79 8.03 5.17
C ARG A 115 -12.28 7.42 6.48
N SER A 116 -13.15 6.41 6.41
CA SER A 116 -13.61 5.69 7.59
C SER A 116 -12.46 4.96 8.28
N LEU A 117 -11.58 4.29 7.49
CA LEU A 117 -10.39 3.64 8.02
C LEU A 117 -9.51 4.61 8.81
N ARG A 118 -9.24 5.83 8.31
CA ARG A 118 -8.42 6.84 9.03
C ARG A 118 -8.89 7.12 10.46
N SER A 119 -10.20 7.04 10.71
CA SER A 119 -10.81 7.38 12.00
C SER A 119 -11.32 6.16 12.80
N ALA A 120 -11.21 4.96 12.23
CA ALA A 120 -11.78 3.74 12.82
C ALA A 120 -11.09 3.36 14.13
N LYS A 121 -11.91 3.10 15.16
CA LYS A 121 -11.44 2.67 16.50
C LYS A 121 -11.89 1.27 16.90
N LYS A 122 -12.94 0.76 16.26
CA LYS A 122 -13.57 -0.53 16.59
C LYS A 122 -13.42 -1.49 15.43
N ASN A 123 -13.23 -2.78 15.71
CA ASN A 123 -13.20 -3.82 14.68
C ASN A 123 -14.43 -3.68 13.75
N SER A 124 -14.15 -3.48 12.46
CA SER A 124 -15.13 -3.21 11.41
C SER A 124 -14.57 -3.69 10.07
N ASP A 125 -15.41 -3.76 9.03
CA ASP A 125 -14.99 -4.19 7.69
C ASP A 125 -13.95 -3.26 7.05
N VAL A 126 -13.84 -2.02 7.50
CA VAL A 126 -12.92 -1.02 6.92
C VAL A 126 -11.45 -1.42 7.03
N PHE A 127 -11.11 -2.26 8.01
CA PHE A 127 -9.75 -2.79 8.20
C PHE A 127 -9.35 -3.80 7.13
N SER A 128 -10.29 -4.24 6.28
CA SER A 128 -9.99 -5.02 5.08
C SER A 128 -9.42 -4.18 3.93
N TYR A 129 -9.52 -2.84 3.98
CA TYR A 129 -9.10 -1.96 2.90
C TYR A 129 -7.79 -1.24 3.24
N SER A 130 -6.66 -1.94 3.18
CA SER A 130 -5.33 -1.32 3.24
C SER A 130 -4.72 -1.24 1.85
N PHE A 131 -3.91 -0.22 1.57
CA PHE A 131 -3.14 -0.18 0.34
C PHE A 131 -1.97 -1.17 0.37
N TYR A 132 -1.49 -1.57 1.56
CA TYR A 132 -0.46 -2.58 1.72
C TYR A 132 -1.09 -3.92 2.12
N GLY A 133 -1.17 -4.84 1.18
CA GLY A 133 -1.72 -6.15 1.44
C GLY A 133 -0.66 -7.10 1.99
N TYR A 134 -1.03 -7.83 3.04
CA TYR A 134 -0.15 -8.76 3.74
C TYR A 134 -0.21 -10.16 3.11
N ASN A 135 0.96 -10.78 2.90
CA ASN A 135 1.09 -12.11 2.30
C ASN A 135 0.49 -13.17 3.22
N ALA A 136 -0.77 -13.52 2.95
CA ALA A 136 -1.49 -14.42 3.81
C ALA A 136 -0.92 -15.84 3.78
N ILE A 137 -0.41 -16.27 2.64
CA ILE A 137 -0.02 -17.65 2.40
C ILE A 137 1.40 -17.92 2.88
N GLY A 138 2.32 -16.98 2.62
CA GLY A 138 3.74 -17.10 2.97
C GLY A 138 4.07 -16.65 4.38
N ALA A 139 3.35 -15.67 4.92
CA ALA A 139 3.66 -15.07 6.21
C ALA A 139 2.57 -15.34 7.25
N GLY A 140 1.33 -14.96 6.93
CA GLY A 140 0.25 -14.82 7.92
C GLY A 140 -0.51 -16.09 8.32
N GLY A 141 -0.11 -17.27 7.87
CA GLY A 141 -0.75 -18.54 8.27
C GLY A 141 -2.11 -18.79 7.59
N GLY A 142 -2.34 -18.17 6.44
CA GLY A 142 -3.51 -18.39 5.60
C GLY A 142 -4.82 -17.82 6.15
N TYR A 143 -5.94 -18.28 5.57
CA TYR A 143 -7.28 -17.75 5.81
C TYR A 143 -8.11 -18.56 6.82
N PHE A 144 -7.55 -19.58 7.47
CA PHE A 144 -8.35 -20.45 8.36
C PHE A 144 -7.64 -20.77 9.67
N GLY A 145 -6.79 -19.85 10.14
CA GLY A 145 -6.15 -19.98 11.44
C GLY A 145 -4.96 -20.95 11.48
N SER A 146 -4.37 -21.31 10.33
CA SER A 146 -3.06 -21.98 10.35
C SER A 146 -2.02 -21.08 11.03
N LYS A 147 -1.01 -21.69 11.65
CA LYS A 147 0.00 -20.93 12.37
C LYS A 147 0.78 -20.04 11.37
N PRO A 148 1.02 -18.76 11.70
CA PRO A 148 1.90 -17.91 10.92
C PRO A 148 3.32 -18.45 11.00
N VAL A 149 4.18 -18.00 10.09
CA VAL A 149 5.58 -18.42 10.07
C VAL A 149 6.41 -17.64 11.07
N LYS A 150 7.53 -18.22 11.51
CA LYS A 150 8.53 -17.50 12.29
C LYS A 150 9.41 -16.66 11.37
N LEU A 151 9.63 -15.40 11.72
CA LEU A 151 10.47 -14.48 10.95
C LEU A 151 11.91 -15.00 10.79
N ALA A 152 12.46 -15.65 11.82
CA ALA A 152 13.81 -16.23 11.76
C ALA A 152 13.94 -17.45 10.82
N ASN A 153 12.82 -18.11 10.49
CA ASN A 153 12.81 -19.36 9.72
C ASN A 153 12.28 -19.18 8.29
N ILE A 154 12.10 -17.93 7.85
CA ILE A 154 11.52 -17.62 6.56
C ILE A 154 12.61 -17.31 5.54
N SER A 155 12.47 -17.86 4.33
CA SER A 155 13.24 -17.34 3.20
C SER A 155 12.88 -15.87 2.93
N LYS A 156 13.74 -15.13 2.23
CA LYS A 156 13.35 -13.82 1.68
C LYS A 156 12.07 -13.98 0.87
N ILE A 157 10.95 -13.42 1.30
CA ILE A 157 9.66 -13.46 0.61
C ILE A 157 8.97 -12.11 0.76
N ILE A 158 7.92 -11.88 -0.02
CA ILE A 158 7.03 -10.73 0.16
C ILE A 158 6.33 -10.84 1.52
N LEU A 159 6.46 -9.81 2.37
CA LEU A 159 5.63 -9.62 3.56
C LEU A 159 4.39 -8.81 3.21
N THR A 160 4.59 -7.60 2.69
CA THR A 160 3.51 -6.75 2.20
C THR A 160 3.86 -6.21 0.84
N ALA A 161 2.84 -5.90 0.05
CA ALA A 161 3.02 -5.15 -1.18
C ALA A 161 1.81 -4.25 -1.44
N ASP A 162 1.98 -3.26 -2.31
CA ASP A 162 0.86 -2.50 -2.84
C ASP A 162 -0.21 -3.44 -3.38
N SER A 163 -1.46 -3.17 -3.04
CA SER A 163 -2.54 -4.14 -3.21
C SER A 163 -3.75 -3.54 -3.90
N TRP A 164 -4.51 -4.43 -4.52
CA TRP A 164 -5.83 -4.15 -5.05
C TRP A 164 -6.78 -5.29 -4.71
N ASP A 165 -7.97 -4.97 -4.20
CA ASP A 165 -9.02 -5.94 -3.89
C ASP A 165 -9.53 -6.68 -5.14
N GLY A 166 -9.48 -8.01 -5.07
CA GLY A 166 -9.76 -8.91 -6.18
C GLY A 166 -11.23 -9.00 -6.61
N ASN A 167 -12.20 -8.42 -5.89
CA ASN A 167 -13.59 -8.40 -6.36
C ASN A 167 -13.84 -7.38 -7.47
N ASN A 168 -12.99 -6.37 -7.59
CA ASN A 168 -13.29 -5.18 -8.40
C ASN A 168 -12.62 -5.16 -9.78
N TYR A 169 -11.93 -6.25 -10.18
CA TYR A 169 -11.24 -6.31 -11.47
C TYR A 169 -12.18 -6.10 -12.67
N LYS A 170 -13.48 -6.46 -12.53
CA LYS A 170 -14.47 -6.32 -13.60
C LYS A 170 -15.12 -4.93 -13.70
N ILE A 171 -15.08 -4.13 -12.64
CA ILE A 171 -15.77 -2.83 -12.58
C ILE A 171 -14.82 -1.65 -12.43
N ALA A 172 -13.51 -1.87 -12.59
CA ALA A 172 -12.45 -0.85 -12.50
C ALA A 172 -12.49 0.01 -11.22
N ARG A 173 -13.10 -0.48 -10.13
CA ARG A 173 -13.13 0.18 -8.84
C ARG A 173 -11.83 -0.12 -8.10
N TYR A 174 -10.96 0.87 -7.99
CA TYR A 174 -9.74 0.74 -7.21
C TYR A 174 -10.02 0.90 -5.72
N ILE A 175 -9.65 -0.11 -4.92
CA ILE A 175 -9.55 -0.04 -3.46
C ILE A 175 -8.53 -1.08 -2.99
N GLY A 176 -7.65 -0.69 -2.07
CA GLY A 176 -6.64 -1.60 -1.52
C GLY A 176 -7.26 -2.78 -0.77
N SER A 177 -6.49 -3.85 -0.59
CA SER A 177 -6.86 -4.99 0.24
C SER A 177 -5.81 -5.26 1.31
N SER A 178 -6.25 -5.53 2.53
CA SER A 178 -5.36 -5.90 3.64
C SER A 178 -4.59 -7.19 3.39
N VAL A 179 -4.93 -7.98 2.38
CA VAL A 179 -4.28 -9.27 2.12
C VAL A 179 -3.93 -9.40 0.64
N ILE A 180 -2.79 -10.01 0.35
CA ILE A 180 -2.41 -10.49 -0.99
C ILE A 180 -2.38 -12.01 -0.99
N ALA A 181 -2.89 -12.62 -2.06
CA ALA A 181 -3.28 -14.03 -2.13
C ALA A 181 -2.84 -14.72 -3.42
N ASP A 182 -3.02 -16.03 -3.50
CA ASP A 182 -2.74 -16.86 -4.68
C ASP A 182 -3.75 -16.70 -5.81
N LYS A 183 -4.95 -16.17 -5.52
CA LYS A 183 -6.03 -15.97 -6.50
C LYS A 183 -6.89 -14.75 -6.12
N PRO A 184 -7.38 -14.00 -7.12
CA PRO A 184 -8.30 -12.89 -6.88
C PRO A 184 -9.68 -13.44 -6.51
N THR A 185 -10.09 -13.25 -5.25
CA THR A 185 -11.45 -13.54 -4.79
C THR A 185 -11.94 -12.42 -3.88
N ALA A 186 -13.21 -12.47 -3.48
CA ALA A 186 -13.74 -11.54 -2.50
C ALA A 186 -12.92 -11.48 -1.21
N GLY A 187 -12.44 -10.28 -0.86
CA GLY A 187 -11.62 -10.06 0.32
C GLY A 187 -10.20 -10.63 0.22
N ARG A 188 -9.77 -11.02 -1.00
CA ARG A 188 -8.39 -11.42 -1.30
C ARG A 188 -7.83 -10.51 -2.39
N GLY A 189 -6.89 -9.67 -1.99
CA GLY A 189 -6.22 -8.80 -2.91
C GLY A 189 -5.12 -9.49 -3.70
N MET A 190 -4.65 -8.75 -4.69
CA MET A 190 -3.52 -9.08 -5.54
C MET A 190 -2.49 -7.97 -5.39
N VAL A 191 -1.24 -8.25 -5.71
CA VAL A 191 -0.25 -7.17 -5.78
C VAL A 191 -0.57 -6.29 -6.98
N TYR A 192 -0.54 -4.99 -6.77
CA TYR A 192 -0.91 -4.00 -7.76
C TYR A 192 0.19 -2.95 -7.96
N PRO A 193 0.61 -2.71 -9.21
CA PRO A 193 1.65 -1.74 -9.53
C PRO A 193 1.14 -0.28 -9.45
N LEU A 194 1.00 0.21 -8.22
CA LEU A 194 0.39 1.50 -7.91
C LEU A 194 1.21 2.72 -8.37
N HIS A 195 2.53 2.59 -8.37
CA HIS A 195 3.47 3.71 -8.57
C HIS A 195 4.12 3.65 -9.95
N ASP A 196 3.51 4.31 -10.94
CA ASP A 196 4.05 4.37 -12.31
C ASP A 196 4.36 2.97 -12.89
N GLY A 197 3.43 2.03 -12.67
CA GLY A 197 3.60 0.65 -13.12
C GLY A 197 4.50 -0.22 -12.24
N LYS A 198 4.86 0.25 -11.03
CA LYS A 198 5.62 -0.52 -10.03
C LYS A 198 4.84 -0.67 -8.73
N ALA A 199 5.02 -1.80 -8.06
CA ALA A 199 4.50 -2.06 -6.73
C ALA A 199 5.62 -1.89 -5.71
N THR A 200 5.36 -1.14 -4.64
CA THR A 200 6.21 -1.12 -3.45
C THR A 200 6.07 -2.46 -2.73
N VAL A 201 7.18 -3.15 -2.55
CA VAL A 201 7.25 -4.47 -1.92
C VAL A 201 8.14 -4.40 -0.69
N LEU A 202 7.60 -4.83 0.45
CA LEU A 202 8.34 -5.09 1.67
C LEU A 202 8.70 -6.57 1.74
N TRP A 203 9.99 -6.85 1.87
CA TRP A 203 10.54 -8.19 2.00
C TRP A 203 10.68 -8.60 3.46
N SER A 204 10.74 -9.92 3.70
CA SER A 204 10.93 -10.49 5.04
C SER A 204 12.28 -10.20 5.69
N ASP A 205 13.26 -9.71 4.93
CA ASP A 205 14.54 -9.19 5.47
C ASP A 205 14.45 -7.70 5.87
N GLY A 206 13.27 -7.08 5.73
CA GLY A 206 13.04 -5.67 6.02
C GLY A 206 13.41 -4.72 4.87
N SER A 207 13.96 -5.23 3.77
CA SER A 207 14.23 -4.40 2.59
C SER A 207 12.93 -4.00 1.88
N VAL A 208 12.94 -2.83 1.25
CA VAL A 208 11.82 -2.32 0.45
C VAL A 208 12.33 -2.06 -0.97
N SER A 209 11.61 -2.54 -1.98
CA SER A 209 11.92 -2.32 -3.40
C SER A 209 10.67 -2.03 -4.21
N ASP A 210 10.86 -1.42 -5.39
CA ASP A 210 9.80 -1.25 -6.38
C ASP A 210 9.91 -2.35 -7.42
N GLU A 211 8.93 -3.23 -7.48
CA GLU A 211 8.91 -4.37 -8.39
C GLU A 211 7.87 -4.13 -9.50
N VAL A 212 8.20 -4.47 -10.73
CA VAL A 212 7.23 -4.59 -11.82
C VAL A 212 6.69 -6.02 -11.83
N GLY A 213 5.53 -6.26 -12.43
CA GLY A 213 5.02 -7.63 -12.53
C GLY A 213 6.04 -8.60 -13.17
N GLY A 214 6.90 -8.11 -14.08
CA GLY A 214 7.99 -8.85 -14.74
C GLY A 214 8.98 -9.49 -13.80
N ASP A 215 9.02 -8.98 -12.56
CA ASP A 215 9.92 -9.42 -11.52
C ASP A 215 9.37 -10.67 -10.80
N PHE A 216 8.15 -11.12 -11.13
CA PHE A 216 7.50 -12.29 -10.54
C PHE A 216 7.19 -13.37 -11.60
N PRO A 217 7.06 -14.65 -11.19
CA PRO A 217 6.81 -15.76 -12.11
C PRO A 217 5.62 -15.52 -13.06
N HIS A 218 5.71 -15.95 -14.33
CA HIS A 218 4.66 -15.71 -15.36
C HIS A 218 3.27 -16.27 -14.96
N GLU A 219 3.24 -17.35 -14.18
CA GLU A 219 2.03 -17.92 -13.57
C GLU A 219 1.31 -17.00 -12.57
N ALA A 220 1.90 -15.85 -12.26
CA ALA A 220 1.34 -14.85 -11.38
C ALA A 220 0.37 -13.87 -12.03
N TRP A 221 0.28 -13.84 -13.37
CA TRP A 221 -0.26 -12.69 -14.08
C TRP A 221 -1.67 -12.87 -14.59
N GLU A 222 -2.58 -12.00 -14.15
CA GLU A 222 -3.87 -11.81 -14.79
C GLU A 222 -4.26 -10.32 -14.71
N HIS A 223 -4.64 -9.70 -15.84
CA HIS A 223 -5.25 -8.36 -15.87
C HIS A 223 -4.46 -7.21 -15.19
N GLY A 224 -3.12 -7.25 -15.19
CA GLY A 224 -2.28 -6.16 -14.64
C GLY A 224 -2.15 -6.18 -13.10
N VAL A 225 -2.64 -7.23 -12.46
CA VAL A 225 -2.38 -7.58 -11.06
C VAL A 225 -1.63 -8.90 -10.99
N PHE A 226 -1.01 -9.21 -9.85
CA PHE A 226 -0.38 -10.50 -9.68
C PHE A 226 -0.66 -11.26 -8.37
N ALA A 227 -0.68 -12.58 -8.56
CA ALA A 227 -0.63 -13.66 -7.58
C ALA A 227 0.26 -13.37 -6.37
N VAL A 228 0.16 -14.12 -5.27
CA VAL A 228 1.27 -14.38 -4.35
C VAL A 228 1.19 -15.81 -3.86
N LYS A 229 2.31 -16.56 -3.90
CA LYS A 229 2.45 -17.85 -3.21
C LYS A 229 3.41 -17.74 -2.02
N SER A 230 3.50 -18.81 -1.25
CA SER A 230 4.25 -18.84 0.02
C SER A 230 5.74 -18.54 -0.10
N ASN A 231 6.37 -18.79 -1.25
CA ASN A 231 7.82 -18.73 -1.44
C ASN A 231 8.26 -17.69 -2.49
N TRP A 232 7.38 -16.78 -2.87
CA TRP A 232 7.66 -15.87 -3.98
C TRP A 232 8.75 -14.86 -3.67
N LYS A 233 9.67 -14.77 -4.63
CA LYS A 233 10.88 -13.93 -4.67
C LYS A 233 10.91 -13.21 -6.02
N SER A 234 11.62 -12.09 -6.07
CA SER A 234 11.96 -11.46 -7.34
C SER A 234 12.77 -12.44 -8.19
N VAL A 235 12.53 -12.45 -9.51
CA VAL A 235 13.21 -13.31 -10.51
C VAL A 235 14.54 -12.68 -10.97
N LYS A 236 14.79 -11.42 -10.61
CA LYS A 236 16.01 -10.67 -10.94
C LYS A 236 17.24 -11.09 -10.13
#